data_AF-A0A537HQT5-F1
#
_entry.id   AF-A0A537HQT5-F1
#
_cell.length_a   1.000
_cell.length_b   1.000
_cell.length_c   1.000
_cell.angle_alpha   90.00
_cell.angle_beta   90.00
_cell.angle_gamma   90.00
#
_symmetry.space_group_name_H-M   'P 1'
#
loop_
_entity.id
_entity.type
_entity.pdbx_description
1 polymer ?
#
loop_
_entity_poly.entity_id
_entity_poly.type
_entity_poly.pdbx_seq_one_letter_code
_entity_poly.pdbx_strand_id
1 'polypeptide(L)'
;MQCESCGRPLASREEHGAQNLDNPYCIHCTDMKGKLLPFEKLYGDLVNQSMQTRWMNKEQAEKYSLEEMAKWPAWRDKAAQMLERLQH
;
A
#
# COMPACT_ATOMS: atom_id res chain seq x y z
N MET A 1 -6.55 4.91 -14.27
CA MET A 1 -6.55 5.34 -12.85
C MET A 1 -5.39 4.66 -12.13
N GLN A 2 -5.02 5.05 -10.91
CA GLN A 2 -4.07 4.31 -10.06
C GLN A 2 -4.71 3.97 -8.73
N CYS A 3 -4.36 2.82 -8.16
CA CYS A 3 -4.82 2.36 -6.86
C CYS A 3 -4.36 3.34 -5.77
N GLU A 4 -5.30 3.89 -5.02
CA GLU A 4 -5.01 4.86 -3.96
C GLU A 4 -4.31 4.25 -2.73
N SER A 5 -4.13 2.93 -2.71
CA SER A 5 -3.46 2.19 -1.63
C SER A 5 -2.07 1.67 -1.99
N CYS A 6 -1.72 1.53 -3.28
CA CYS A 6 -0.43 0.94 -3.68
C CYS A 6 0.13 1.48 -5.00
N GLY A 7 -0.51 2.47 -5.63
CA GLY A 7 -0.06 3.09 -6.87
C GLY A 7 -0.18 2.22 -8.14
N ARG A 8 -0.62 0.95 -8.02
CA ARG A 8 -0.82 0.07 -9.18
C ARG A 8 -1.81 0.67 -10.19
N PRO A 9 -1.56 0.57 -11.51
CA PRO A 9 -2.54 0.95 -12.51
C PRO A 9 -3.86 0.20 -12.33
N LEU A 10 -4.96 0.90 -12.59
CA LEU A 10 -6.32 0.39 -12.70
C LEU A 10 -6.82 0.76 -14.10
N ALA A 11 -6.63 -0.16 -15.04
CA ALA A 11 -6.91 -0.05 -16.48
C ALA A 11 -8.13 -0.87 -16.92
N SER A 12 -8.44 -1.97 -16.23
CA SER A 12 -9.64 -2.78 -16.50
C SER A 12 -10.47 -3.05 -15.24
N ARG A 13 -11.73 -3.42 -15.44
CA ARG A 13 -12.68 -3.75 -14.36
C ARG A 13 -12.10 -4.81 -13.40
N GLU A 14 -11.42 -5.81 -13.94
CA GLU A 14 -10.85 -6.95 -13.22
C GLU A 14 -9.72 -6.55 -12.27
N GLU A 15 -9.13 -5.37 -12.47
CA GLU A 15 -8.07 -4.85 -11.61
C GLU A 15 -8.63 -4.10 -10.39
N HIS A 16 -9.88 -3.62 -10.45
CA HIS A 16 -10.54 -2.94 -9.34
C HIS A 16 -11.07 -3.94 -8.30
N GLY A 17 -11.01 -3.57 -7.02
CA GLY A 17 -11.57 -4.34 -5.92
C GLY A 17 -13.05 -4.65 -6.12
N ALA A 18 -13.42 -5.92 -5.96
CA ALA A 18 -14.75 -6.46 -6.26
C ALA A 18 -15.25 -6.18 -7.70
N GLN A 19 -14.33 -5.99 -8.66
CA GLN A 19 -14.66 -5.68 -10.05
C GLN A 19 -15.55 -4.44 -10.22
N ASN A 20 -15.43 -3.48 -9.29
CA ASN A 20 -16.19 -2.25 -9.27
C ASN A 20 -15.31 -1.09 -9.77
N LEU A 21 -15.65 -0.50 -10.92
CA LEU A 21 -14.89 0.62 -11.52
C LEU A 21 -14.83 1.87 -10.62
N ASP A 22 -15.76 2.03 -9.69
CA ASP A 22 -15.78 3.12 -8.72
C ASP A 22 -14.92 2.84 -7.48
N ASN A 23 -14.39 1.62 -7.32
CA ASN A 23 -13.50 1.28 -6.22
C ASN A 23 -12.10 1.85 -6.51
N PRO A 24 -11.56 2.77 -5.69
CA PRO A 24 -10.25 3.37 -5.92
C PRO A 24 -9.09 2.42 -5.61
N TYR A 25 -9.37 1.19 -5.17
CA TYR A 25 -8.37 0.20 -4.76
C TYR A 25 -8.33 -1.00 -5.71
N CYS A 26 -7.15 -1.58 -5.88
CA CYS A 26 -6.99 -2.78 -6.70
C CYS A 26 -7.39 -4.06 -5.95
N ILE A 27 -7.62 -5.15 -6.70
CA ILE A 27 -7.94 -6.48 -6.17
C ILE A 27 -6.92 -7.02 -5.14
N HIS A 28 -5.68 -6.53 -5.14
CA HIS A 28 -4.65 -6.95 -4.19
C HIS A 28 -4.68 -6.17 -2.87
N CYS A 29 -5.31 -5.01 -2.87
CA CYS A 29 -5.45 -4.17 -1.69
C CYS A 29 -6.80 -4.35 -0.99
N THR A 30 -7.74 -5.10 -1.59
CA THR A 30 -9.07 -5.30 -1.03
C THR A 30 -9.34 -6.75 -0.68
N ASP A 31 -10.34 -6.98 0.17
CA ASP A 31 -10.99 -8.29 0.28
C ASP A 31 -11.89 -8.59 -0.93
N MET A 32 -12.55 -9.76 -0.92
CA MET A 32 -13.47 -10.20 -1.98
C MET A 32 -14.69 -9.29 -2.15
N LYS A 33 -15.01 -8.46 -1.16
CA LYS A 33 -16.12 -7.49 -1.19
C LYS A 33 -15.64 -6.09 -1.58
N GLY A 34 -14.36 -5.93 -1.92
CA GLY A 34 -13.79 -4.64 -2.33
C GLY A 34 -13.44 -3.74 -1.14
N LYS A 35 -13.52 -4.23 0.09
CA LYS A 35 -13.12 -3.47 1.27
C LYS A 35 -11.60 -3.44 1.38
N LEU A 36 -11.03 -2.26 1.53
CA LEU A 36 -9.60 -2.05 1.75
C LEU A 36 -9.09 -2.88 2.93
N LEU A 37 -7.99 -3.60 2.71
CA LEU A 37 -7.32 -4.38 3.74
C LEU A 37 -6.67 -3.46 4.79
N PRO A 38 -6.49 -3.93 6.04
CA PRO A 38 -5.88 -3.11 7.08
C PRO A 38 -4.48 -2.64 6.72
N PHE A 39 -4.14 -1.43 7.18
CA PHE A 39 -2.83 -0.82 6.98
C PHE A 39 -1.68 -1.79 7.34
N GLU A 40 -1.76 -2.45 8.50
CA GLU A 40 -0.70 -3.32 9.03
C GLU A 40 -0.39 -4.48 8.08
N LYS A 41 -1.43 -5.01 7.41
CA LYS A 41 -1.26 -6.08 6.43
C LYS A 41 -0.53 -5.56 5.20
N LEU A 42 -1.01 -4.46 4.61
CA LEU A 42 -0.44 -3.93 3.36
C LEU A 42 0.95 -3.34 3.56
N TYR A 43 1.20 -2.75 4.73
CA TYR A 43 2.53 -2.34 5.16
C TYR A 43 3.47 -3.56 5.28
N GLY A 44 3.05 -4.61 5.99
CA GLY A 44 3.85 -5.83 6.13
C GLY A 44 4.16 -6.50 4.78
N ASP A 45 3.17 -6.56 3.89
CA ASP A 45 3.33 -7.09 2.53
C ASP A 45 4.36 -6.27 1.72
N LEU A 46 4.33 -4.93 1.83
CA LEU A 46 5.27 -4.05 1.13
C LEU A 46 6.70 -4.13 1.72
N VAL A 47 6.83 -4.25 3.04
CA VAL A 47 8.12 -4.46 3.71
C VAL A 47 8.74 -5.77 3.24
N ASN A 48 7.97 -6.86 3.27
CA ASN A 48 8.43 -8.18 2.81
C ASN A 48 8.83 -8.14 1.33
N GLN A 49 8.01 -7.52 0.47
CA GLN A 49 8.34 -7.35 -0.95
C GLN A 49 9.62 -6.53 -1.14
N SER A 50 9.82 -5.47 -0.38
CA SER A 50 11.01 -4.61 -0.50
C SER A 50 12.28 -5.35 -0.09
N MET A 51 12.21 -6.17 0.95
CA MET A 51 13.32 -7.05 1.33
C MET A 51 13.64 -8.06 0.22
N GLN A 52 12.61 -8.70 -0.36
CA GLN A 52 12.78 -9.76 -1.36
C GLN A 52 13.23 -9.25 -2.73
N THR A 53 12.73 -8.08 -3.16
CA THR A 53 12.89 -7.59 -4.55
C THR A 53 13.88 -6.44 -4.68
N ARG A 54 14.18 -5.73 -3.58
CA ARG A 54 15.09 -4.57 -3.56
C ARG A 54 16.34 -4.79 -2.70
N TRP A 55 16.52 -6.00 -2.15
CA TRP A 55 17.69 -6.38 -1.34
C TRP A 55 17.90 -5.48 -0.11
N MET A 56 16.82 -4.91 0.40
CA MET A 56 16.84 -4.07 1.60
C MET A 56 16.89 -4.94 2.85
N ASN A 57 17.62 -4.50 3.87
CA ASN A 57 17.44 -5.05 5.21
C ASN A 57 16.07 -4.62 5.79
N LYS A 58 15.70 -5.19 6.94
CA LYS A 58 14.39 -4.92 7.55
C LYS A 58 14.17 -3.42 7.82
N GLU A 59 15.11 -2.74 8.46
CA GLU A 59 14.99 -1.32 8.81
C GLU A 59 14.85 -0.43 7.56
N GLN A 60 15.66 -0.69 6.53
CA GLN A 60 15.57 -0.02 5.24
C GLN A 60 14.21 -0.25 4.58
N ALA A 61 13.70 -1.48 4.61
CA ALA A 61 12.43 -1.85 4.01
C ALA A 61 11.23 -1.23 4.76
N GLU A 62 11.28 -1.18 6.09
CA GLU A 62 10.27 -0.53 6.93
C GLU A 62 10.17 0.97 6.62
N LYS A 63 11.31 1.68 6.63
CA LYS A 63 11.37 3.10 6.29
C LYS A 63 10.90 3.36 4.85
N TYR A 64 11.43 2.61 3.88
CA TYR A 64 11.05 2.73 2.47
C TYR A 64 9.54 2.52 2.27
N SER A 65 8.97 1.51 2.92
CA SER A 65 7.55 1.19 2.79
C SER A 65 6.66 2.31 3.33
N LEU A 66 7.05 2.93 4.46
CA LEU A 66 6.32 4.09 4.98
C LEU A 66 6.47 5.32 4.07
N GLU A 67 7.65 5.56 3.50
CA GLU A 67 7.87 6.66 2.53
C GLU A 67 7.02 6.50 1.27
N GLU A 68 6.87 5.27 0.76
CA GLU A 68 5.97 4.97 -0.36
C GLU A 68 4.50 5.13 0.03
N MET A 69 4.09 4.56 1.17
CA MET A 69 2.72 4.66 1.66
C MET A 69 2.32 6.12 1.95
N ALA A 70 3.23 6.98 2.37
CA ALA A 70 2.97 8.41 2.56
C ALA A 70 2.56 9.15 1.26
N LYS A 71 2.89 8.59 0.08
CA LYS A 71 2.51 9.16 -1.23
C LYS A 71 1.09 8.76 -1.64
N TRP A 72 0.56 7.67 -1.08
CA TRP A 72 -0.72 7.09 -1.48
C TRP A 72 -1.88 7.67 -0.65
N PRO A 73 -2.99 8.13 -1.30
CA PRO A 73 -4.08 8.80 -0.60
C PRO A 73 -4.65 8.04 0.59
N ALA A 74 -4.74 6.71 0.52
CA ALA A 74 -5.28 5.89 1.59
C ALA A 74 -4.46 5.95 2.89
N TRP A 75 -3.16 6.25 2.80
CA TRP A 75 -2.22 6.06 3.91
C TRP A 75 -1.41 7.29 4.29
N ARG A 76 -1.46 8.35 3.48
CA ARG A 76 -0.67 9.57 3.63
C ARG A 76 -0.45 9.99 5.09
N ASP A 77 -1.55 10.21 5.81
CA ASP A 77 -1.50 10.77 7.16
C ASP A 77 -0.97 9.75 8.18
N LYS A 78 -1.39 8.49 8.09
CA LYS A 78 -0.94 7.42 9.00
C LYS A 78 0.54 7.11 8.80
N ALA A 79 0.99 7.01 7.55
CA ALA A 79 2.38 6.74 7.22
C ALA A 79 3.30 7.91 7.62
N ALA A 80 2.87 9.17 7.40
CA ALA A 80 3.60 10.35 7.87
C ALA A 80 3.80 10.33 9.40
N GLN A 81 2.73 10.06 10.17
CA GLN A 81 2.83 9.95 11.62
C GLN A 81 3.80 8.83 12.07
N MET A 82 3.85 7.72 11.35
CA MET A 82 4.77 6.63 11.67
C MET A 82 6.22 6.95 11.31
N LEU A 83 6.47 7.67 10.22
CA LEU A 83 7.81 8.14 9.85
C LEU A 83 8.38 9.09 10.89
N GLU A 84 7.58 10.01 11.42
CA GLU A 84 8.00 10.91 12.51
C GLU A 84 8.46 10.11 13.74
N ARG A 85 7.76 9.02 14.08
CA ARG A 85 8.12 8.16 15.23
C ARG A 85 9.41 7.37 15.03
N LEU A 86 9.87 7.15 13.80
CA LEU A 86 11.13 6.46 13.53
C LEU A 86 12.36 7.37 13.64
N GLN A 87 12.15 8.69 13.75
CA GLN A 87 13.21 9.70 13.82
C GLN A 87 13.55 10.10 15.27
N HIS A 88 12.81 9.58 16.25
CA HIS A 88 12.96 9.83 17.69
C HIS A 88 13.29 8.53 18.42
#